data_AF-A0A7D9DG69-F1
#
_entry.id   AF-A0A7D9DG69-F1
#
_cell.length_a   1.000
_cell.length_b   1.000
_cell.length_c   1.000
_cell.angle_alpha   90.00
_cell.angle_beta   90.00
_cell.angle_gamma   90.00
#
_symmetry.space_group_name_H-M   'P 1'
#
loop_
_entity.id
_entity.type
_entity.pdbx_description
1 polymer ?
#
loop_
_entity_poly.entity_id
_entity_poly.type
_entity_poly.pdbx_seq_one_letter_code
_entity_poly.pdbx_strand_id
1 'polypeptide(L)'
;MASTDHVQFVQLMTTVVSAIQLYSYSVVTGSNFPKMYGHFVVYFTSIICLQLTQSADILDSSDGIDCQPLEQVVAVNSNGRPYFVMLQRCQGSFEDENPERKRCTFNESENVRVQITSGGETDKVEYVILKNHTSCKGECAIECPVPKLFRQDKENCGCTCMHTTAPPGSECGSDQSWDSQECNCKCNLDKNNPPSGKKLDEKQCKFVCKPRDCPGRLKFDSTTCRCAPVVGYVVNEAEPDNTQQGKILAAVVMGEFVFLCLIFDVILYTKKTGLMRYVWFNVLCKSRGNPGDESAGTSPESMHLKNVDEENVPPQDTMVNRNGHTLLAQPVASK
;
A
#
# COMPACT_ATOMS: atom_id res chain seq x y z
N MET A 1 15.95 9.04 -0.96
CA MET A 1 16.43 7.64 -1.04
C MET A 1 15.40 6.83 -1.83
N ALA A 2 15.76 6.25 -2.97
CA ALA A 2 14.87 5.33 -3.68
C ALA A 2 14.59 4.13 -2.77
N SER A 3 13.32 3.79 -2.55
CA SER A 3 12.92 2.64 -1.74
C SER A 3 13.67 1.38 -2.23
N THR A 4 14.29 0.65 -1.30
CA THR A 4 14.97 -0.62 -1.56
C THR A 4 14.11 -1.61 -2.36
N ASP A 5 12.78 -1.50 -2.21
CA ASP A 5 11.80 -2.32 -2.90
C ASP A 5 11.74 -2.01 -4.41
N HIS A 6 11.99 -0.76 -4.80
CA HIS A 6 12.01 -0.35 -6.22
C HIS A 6 13.27 -0.88 -6.93
N VAL A 7 14.42 -0.81 -6.27
CA VAL A 7 15.67 -1.39 -6.80
C VAL A 7 15.52 -2.90 -6.96
N GLN A 8 14.93 -3.58 -5.97
CA GLN A 8 14.65 -5.01 -6.05
C GLN A 8 13.64 -5.35 -7.16
N PHE A 9 12.60 -4.55 -7.36
CA PHE A 9 11.62 -4.75 -8.42
C PHE A 9 12.23 -4.59 -9.81
N VAL A 10 13.00 -3.52 -10.05
CA VAL A 10 13.70 -3.30 -11.32
C VAL A 10 14.71 -4.42 -11.58
N GLN A 11 15.44 -4.86 -10.56
CA GLN A 11 16.41 -5.95 -10.68
C GLN A 11 15.75 -7.30 -10.94
N LEU A 12 14.60 -7.58 -10.29
CA LEU A 12 13.78 -8.76 -10.54
C LEU A 12 13.24 -8.76 -11.97
N MET A 13 12.67 -7.65 -12.43
CA MET A 13 12.13 -7.52 -13.79
C MET A 13 13.23 -7.66 -14.84
N THR A 14 14.41 -7.07 -14.61
CA THR A 14 15.57 -7.24 -15.49
C THR A 14 16.04 -8.69 -15.55
N THR A 15 16.01 -9.40 -14.41
CA THR A 15 16.37 -10.82 -14.33
C THR A 15 15.33 -11.69 -15.05
N VAL A 16 14.04 -11.42 -14.88
CA VAL A 16 12.95 -12.12 -15.57
C VAL A 16 13.04 -11.92 -17.08
N VAL A 17 13.29 -10.70 -17.55
CA VAL A 17 13.48 -10.39 -18.98
C VAL A 17 14.70 -11.13 -19.54
N SER A 18 15.81 -11.13 -18.81
CA SER A 18 17.03 -11.84 -19.21
C SER A 18 16.81 -13.36 -19.27
N ALA A 19 16.08 -13.92 -18.30
CA ALA A 19 15.73 -15.34 -18.27
C ALA A 19 14.79 -15.72 -19.42
N ILE A 20 13.80 -14.88 -19.75
CA ILE A 20 12.91 -15.07 -20.90
C ILE A 20 13.71 -15.02 -22.20
N GLN A 21 14.67 -14.09 -22.32
CA GLN A 21 15.55 -14.03 -23.50
C GLN A 21 16.43 -15.28 -23.64
N LEU A 22 17.04 -15.75 -22.56
CA LEU A 22 17.87 -16.97 -22.56
C LEU A 22 17.05 -18.24 -22.86
N TYR A 23 15.83 -18.33 -22.31
CA TYR A 23 14.92 -19.43 -22.60
C TYR A 23 14.48 -19.42 -24.07
N SER A 24 14.13 -18.24 -24.59
CA SER A 24 13.76 -18.07 -26.00
C SER A 24 14.91 -18.46 -26.93
N TYR A 25 16.15 -18.11 -26.58
CA TYR A 25 17.34 -18.49 -27.36
C TYR A 25 17.58 -20.00 -27.36
N SER A 26 17.38 -20.65 -26.21
CA SER A 26 17.52 -22.10 -26.07
C SER A 26 16.47 -22.85 -26.89
N VAL A 27 15.22 -22.38 -26.89
CA VAL A 27 14.13 -22.98 -27.69
C VAL A 27 14.35 -22.82 -29.20
N VAL A 28 14.97 -21.72 -29.65
CA VAL A 28 15.26 -21.48 -31.08
C VAL A 28 16.35 -22.40 -31.63
N THR A 29 17.22 -22.95 -30.79
CA THR A 29 18.28 -23.90 -31.22
C THR A 29 17.80 -25.36 -31.29
N GLY A 30 16.61 -25.67 -30.74
CA GLY A 30 15.93 -26.95 -30.92
C GLY A 30 15.23 -27.01 -32.27
N SER A 31 15.79 -27.77 -33.20
CA SER A 31 15.27 -27.95 -34.57
C SER A 31 13.79 -28.34 -34.60
N ASN A 32 12.97 -27.49 -35.25
CA ASN A 32 11.56 -27.63 -35.68
C ASN A 32 10.53 -26.67 -35.05
N PHE A 33 10.94 -25.67 -34.26
CA PHE A 33 10.03 -24.57 -33.93
C PHE A 33 10.01 -23.50 -35.05
N PRO A 34 8.84 -22.99 -35.47
CA PRO A 34 8.74 -21.98 -36.52
C PRO A 34 9.44 -20.70 -36.06
N LYS A 35 10.49 -20.31 -36.78
CA LYS A 35 11.32 -19.10 -36.54
C LYS A 35 10.52 -17.82 -36.31
N MET A 36 9.27 -17.77 -36.77
CA MET A 36 8.38 -16.63 -36.60
C MET A 36 8.01 -16.36 -35.13
N TYR A 37 7.85 -17.40 -34.29
CA TYR A 37 7.38 -17.24 -32.91
C TYR A 37 8.42 -16.58 -31.98
N GLY A 38 9.71 -16.86 -32.21
CA GLY A 38 10.80 -16.25 -31.44
C GLY A 38 10.89 -14.74 -31.63
N HIS A 39 10.67 -14.25 -32.85
CA HIS A 39 10.66 -12.81 -33.12
C HIS A 39 9.51 -12.08 -32.44
N PHE A 40 8.33 -12.70 -32.32
CA PHE A 40 7.19 -12.10 -31.61
C PHE A 40 7.45 -11.95 -30.11
N VAL A 41 8.00 -12.98 -29.46
CA VAL A 41 8.31 -12.92 -28.02
C VAL A 41 9.34 -11.84 -27.72
N VAL A 42 10.41 -11.75 -28.53
CA VAL A 42 11.43 -10.70 -28.38
C VAL A 42 10.83 -9.30 -28.61
N TYR A 43 9.94 -9.15 -29.60
CA TYR A 43 9.29 -7.87 -29.87
C TYR A 43 8.35 -7.43 -28.73
N PHE A 44 7.48 -8.31 -28.24
CA PHE A 44 6.54 -7.96 -27.15
C PHE A 44 7.25 -7.70 -25.82
N THR A 45 8.26 -8.49 -25.48
CA THR A 45 9.09 -8.24 -24.29
C THR A 45 9.80 -6.89 -24.39
N SER A 46 10.33 -6.53 -25.56
CA SER A 46 10.95 -5.22 -25.75
C SER A 46 9.97 -4.05 -25.60
N ILE A 47 8.72 -4.18 -26.08
CA ILE A 47 7.68 -3.16 -25.89
C ILE A 47 7.29 -3.01 -24.42
N ILE A 48 7.09 -4.13 -23.72
CA ILE A 48 6.75 -4.11 -22.29
C ILE A 48 7.88 -3.46 -21.50
N CYS A 49 9.14 -3.82 -21.77
CA CYS A 49 10.30 -3.16 -21.17
C CYS A 49 10.30 -1.65 -21.43
N LEU A 50 10.07 -1.21 -22.67
CA LEU A 50 10.07 0.21 -23.04
C LEU A 50 8.95 1.00 -22.30
N GLN A 51 7.78 0.40 -22.15
CA GLN A 51 6.65 1.01 -21.44
C GLN A 51 6.88 1.04 -19.92
N LEU A 52 7.51 0.01 -19.36
CA LEU A 52 7.91 -0.01 -17.95
C LEU A 52 8.99 1.04 -17.67
N THR A 53 9.96 1.24 -18.57
CA THR A 53 10.97 2.29 -18.41
C THR A 53 10.37 3.69 -18.48
N GLN A 54 9.41 3.94 -19.38
CA GLN A 54 8.72 5.24 -19.45
C GLN A 54 7.86 5.51 -18.21
N SER A 55 7.31 4.47 -17.58
CA SER A 55 6.54 4.59 -16.35
C SER A 55 7.45 4.81 -15.13
N ALA A 56 8.68 4.29 -15.17
CA ALA A 56 9.65 4.45 -14.10
C ALA A 56 10.20 5.88 -14.02
N ASP A 57 10.44 6.55 -15.17
CA ASP A 57 10.94 7.93 -15.19
C ASP A 57 9.95 8.94 -14.57
N ILE A 58 8.64 8.61 -14.56
CA ILE A 58 7.60 9.45 -13.94
C ILE A 58 7.59 9.28 -12.40
N LEU A 59 8.10 8.16 -11.88
CA LEU A 59 8.12 7.86 -10.45
C LEU A 59 9.42 8.33 -9.76
N ASP A 60 10.48 8.59 -10.51
CA ASP A 60 11.80 8.93 -9.95
C ASP A 60 11.94 10.41 -9.54
N SER A 61 10.97 11.27 -9.90
CA SER A 61 10.89 12.67 -9.44
C SER A 61 10.14 12.82 -8.11
N SER A 62 10.01 11.74 -7.34
CA SER A 62 9.57 11.79 -5.95
C SER A 62 10.72 12.25 -5.05
N ASP A 63 11.24 13.46 -5.28
CA ASP A 63 12.00 14.14 -4.24
C ASP A 63 11.06 14.26 -3.04
N GLY A 64 11.39 13.57 -1.96
CA GLY A 64 10.58 13.59 -0.74
C GLY A 64 10.34 15.03 -0.34
N ILE A 65 9.07 15.38 -0.13
CA ILE A 65 8.72 16.74 0.29
C ILE A 65 9.13 16.87 1.75
N ASP A 66 10.10 17.73 2.04
CA ASP A 66 10.51 18.04 3.42
C ASP A 66 9.39 18.73 4.20
N CYS A 67 9.39 18.55 5.52
CA CYS A 67 8.40 19.11 6.44
C CYS A 67 8.46 20.65 6.45
N GLN A 68 7.53 21.27 5.72
CA GLN A 68 7.45 22.73 5.58
C GLN A 68 6.00 23.19 5.38
N PRO A 69 5.71 24.50 5.56
CA PRO A 69 4.41 25.05 5.22
C PRO A 69 4.20 25.02 3.70
N LEU A 70 3.10 24.40 3.25
CA LEU A 70 2.69 24.35 1.85
C LEU A 70 1.26 24.85 1.69
N GLU A 71 0.97 25.45 0.54
CA GLU A 71 -0.37 25.91 0.21
C GLU A 71 -1.34 24.75 0.05
N GLN A 72 -2.45 24.82 0.78
CA GLN A 72 -3.48 23.79 0.80
C GLN A 72 -4.87 24.39 0.78
N VAL A 73 -5.75 23.72 0.03
CA VAL A 73 -7.18 24.02 0.05
C VAL A 73 -7.80 23.39 1.29
N VAL A 74 -8.33 24.21 2.20
CA VAL A 74 -8.93 23.78 3.47
C VAL A 74 -10.41 24.11 3.48
N ALA A 75 -11.22 23.15 3.93
CA ALA A 75 -12.65 23.37 4.13
C ALA A 75 -12.90 24.37 5.27
N VAL A 76 -13.79 25.33 5.02
CA VAL A 76 -14.32 26.22 6.05
C VAL A 76 -15.51 25.51 6.69
N ASN A 77 -15.41 25.16 7.97
CA ASN A 77 -16.49 24.50 8.72
C ASN A 77 -17.63 25.47 9.04
N SER A 78 -18.29 26.02 8.01
CA SER A 78 -19.44 26.91 8.12
C SER A 78 -20.42 26.66 6.97
N ASN A 79 -21.68 27.07 7.17
CA ASN A 79 -22.73 26.97 6.14
C ASN A 79 -22.66 28.11 5.10
N GLY A 80 -21.54 28.85 5.06
CA GLY A 80 -21.36 30.04 4.23
C GLY A 80 -20.30 29.86 3.15
N ARG A 81 -20.35 30.71 2.12
CA ARG A 81 -19.39 30.74 1.01
C ARG A 81 -18.26 31.75 1.28
N PRO A 82 -17.01 31.48 0.88
CA PRO A 82 -16.56 30.27 0.18
C PRO A 82 -16.44 29.07 1.13
N TYR A 83 -16.75 27.87 0.63
CA TYR A 83 -16.64 26.62 1.39
C TYR A 83 -15.19 26.14 1.57
N PHE A 84 -14.27 26.67 0.75
CA PHE A 84 -12.86 26.31 0.76
C PHE A 84 -12.00 27.56 0.63
N VAL A 85 -10.85 27.56 1.30
CA VAL A 85 -9.86 28.64 1.23
C VAL A 85 -8.46 28.07 1.10
N MET A 86 -7.55 28.85 0.50
CA MET A 86 -6.13 28.51 0.45
C MET A 86 -5.44 28.97 1.75
N LEU A 87 -4.76 28.06 2.44
CA LEU A 87 -3.97 28.35 3.63
C LEU A 87 -2.66 27.55 3.62
N GLN A 88 -1.64 28.05 4.29
CA GLN A 88 -0.41 27.31 4.55
C GLN A 88 -0.65 26.24 5.61
N ARG A 89 -0.32 24.98 5.31
CA ARG A 89 -0.36 23.86 6.25
C ARG A 89 0.94 23.08 6.20
N CYS A 90 1.30 22.51 7.34
CA CYS A 90 2.50 21.70 7.46
C CYS A 90 2.29 20.35 6.80
N GLN A 91 3.15 20.03 5.84
CA GLN A 91 3.15 18.76 5.13
C GLN A 91 4.59 18.35 4.80
N GLY A 92 4.76 17.06 4.49
CA GLY A 92 6.04 16.47 4.17
C GLY A 92 6.54 15.48 5.22
N SER A 93 7.69 14.88 4.93
CA SER A 93 8.47 14.05 5.85
C SER A 93 9.39 14.93 6.69
N PHE A 94 9.54 14.57 7.97
CA PHE A 94 10.53 15.23 8.82
C PHE A 94 11.76 14.33 8.89
N GLU A 95 12.86 14.75 8.28
CA GLU A 95 14.07 13.93 8.11
C GLU A 95 13.73 12.61 7.38
N ASP A 96 14.49 11.54 7.65
CA ASP A 96 14.26 10.20 7.09
C ASP A 96 13.35 9.33 8.00
N GLU A 97 12.61 9.93 8.94
CA GLU A 97 11.76 9.19 9.90
C GLU A 97 10.39 8.81 9.31
N ASN A 98 9.88 7.64 9.72
CA ASN A 98 8.55 7.19 9.31
C ASN A 98 7.46 8.12 9.89
N PRO A 99 6.48 8.61 9.09
CA PRO A 99 5.35 9.41 9.57
C PRO A 99 4.50 8.75 10.66
N GLU A 100 4.53 7.42 10.81
CA GLU A 100 3.90 6.72 11.93
C GLU A 100 4.64 6.94 13.25
N ARG A 101 5.92 7.31 13.20
CA ARG A 101 6.79 7.59 14.35
C ARG A 101 6.95 9.09 14.61
N LYS A 102 7.17 9.89 13.57
CA LYS A 102 7.39 11.35 13.66
C LYS A 102 6.58 12.05 12.57
N ARG A 103 5.57 12.82 12.96
CA ARG A 103 4.69 13.56 12.04
C ARG A 103 5.16 15.00 11.89
N CYS A 104 5.00 15.54 10.68
CA CYS A 104 5.15 16.97 10.44
C CYS A 104 3.95 17.72 11.04
N THR A 105 4.18 18.55 12.06
CA THR A 105 3.17 19.39 12.71
C THR A 105 3.59 20.86 12.68
N PHE A 106 2.69 21.76 13.06
CA PHE A 106 3.03 23.18 13.11
C PHE A 106 3.84 23.49 14.36
N ASN A 107 4.85 24.33 14.21
CA ASN A 107 5.55 24.93 15.34
C ASN A 107 4.92 26.28 15.69
N GLU A 108 4.70 27.11 14.68
CA GLU A 108 4.07 28.42 14.80
C GLU A 108 2.92 28.56 13.81
N SER A 109 1.94 29.38 14.19
CA SER A 109 0.79 29.65 13.36
C SER A 109 0.24 31.05 13.63
N GLU A 110 -0.34 31.64 12.60
CA GLU A 110 -1.09 32.89 12.68
C GLU A 110 -2.59 32.64 12.48
N ASN A 111 -3.42 33.42 13.15
CA ASN A 111 -4.86 33.38 12.96
C ASN A 111 -5.26 34.30 11.80
N VAL A 112 -5.83 33.73 10.74
CA VAL A 112 -6.36 34.45 9.59
C VAL A 112 -7.87 34.54 9.70
N ARG A 113 -8.40 35.76 9.55
CA ARG A 113 -9.84 36.01 9.54
C ARG A 113 -10.37 35.91 8.11
N VAL A 114 -11.23 34.93 7.86
CA VAL A 114 -11.88 34.70 6.57
C VAL A 114 -13.32 35.22 6.62
N GLN A 115 -13.69 36.02 5.63
CA GLN A 115 -15.07 36.45 5.44
C GLN A 115 -15.88 35.34 4.77
N ILE A 116 -17.03 35.01 5.35
CA ILE A 116 -18.00 34.07 4.79
C ILE A 116 -19.35 34.76 4.60
N THR A 117 -20.08 34.36 3.57
CA THR A 117 -21.45 34.79 3.30
C THR A 117 -22.37 33.59 3.47
N SER A 118 -23.20 33.61 4.52
CA SER A 118 -24.17 32.56 4.78
C SER A 118 -25.40 32.77 3.88
N GLY A 119 -25.72 31.77 3.06
CA GLY A 119 -26.86 31.83 2.13
C GLY A 119 -28.19 31.70 2.87
N GLY A 120 -29.02 32.74 2.78
CA GLY A 120 -30.36 32.84 3.37
C GLY A 120 -31.17 33.96 2.71
N GLU A 121 -32.29 34.37 3.31
CA GLU A 121 -33.15 35.45 2.78
C GLU A 121 -32.48 36.84 2.81
N THR A 122 -31.42 36.98 3.62
CA THR A 122 -30.52 38.13 3.61
C THR A 122 -29.08 37.63 3.67
N ASP A 123 -28.22 38.13 2.78
CA ASP A 123 -26.79 37.80 2.78
C ASP A 123 -26.16 38.35 4.07
N LYS A 124 -25.92 37.44 5.02
CA LYS A 124 -25.24 37.78 6.27
C LYS A 124 -23.75 37.51 6.12
N VAL A 125 -22.97 38.57 6.26
CA VAL A 125 -21.51 38.49 6.31
C VAL A 125 -21.09 38.08 7.73
N GLU A 126 -20.37 36.98 7.83
CA GLU A 126 -19.76 36.48 9.07
C GLU A 126 -18.26 36.30 8.87
N TYR A 127 -17.50 36.18 9.96
CA TYR A 127 -16.07 35.98 9.91
C TYR A 127 -15.68 34.74 10.70
N VAL A 128 -14.90 33.87 10.08
CA VAL A 128 -14.34 32.66 10.70
C VAL A 128 -12.85 32.85 10.89
N ILE A 129 -12.33 32.44 12.05
CA ILE A 129 -10.89 32.47 12.33
C ILE A 129 -10.32 31.09 12.01
N LEU A 130 -9.35 31.05 11.10
CA LEU A 130 -8.63 29.83 10.71
C LEU A 130 -7.14 29.97 11.04
N LYS A 131 -6.47 28.84 11.30
CA LYS A 131 -5.03 28.82 11.56
C LYS A 131 -4.24 28.64 10.27
N ASN A 132 -3.34 29.57 10.00
CA ASN A 132 -2.35 29.54 8.93
C ASN A 132 -0.99 29.15 9.52
N HIS A 133 -0.38 28.06 9.08
CA HIS A 133 0.88 27.58 9.66
C HIS A 133 2.03 28.41 9.08
N THR A 134 2.89 28.98 9.92
CA THR A 134 4.01 29.83 9.49
C THR A 134 5.35 29.11 9.58
N SER A 135 5.45 28.11 10.45
CA SER A 135 6.61 27.22 10.55
C SER A 135 6.20 25.82 10.99
N CYS A 136 6.98 24.81 10.61
CA CYS A 136 6.70 23.40 10.88
C CYS A 136 7.82 22.74 11.67
N LYS A 137 7.49 21.65 12.37
CA LYS A 137 8.44 20.82 13.11
C LYS A 137 8.02 19.36 13.07
N GLY A 138 8.96 18.48 13.36
CA GLY A 138 8.68 17.08 13.64
C GLY A 138 8.18 16.91 15.06
N GLU A 139 7.07 16.20 15.22
CA GLU A 139 6.51 15.83 16.51
C GLU A 139 6.29 14.32 16.55
N CYS A 140 6.63 13.72 17.69
CA CYS A 140 6.51 12.28 17.87
C CYS A 140 5.03 11.87 17.86
N ALA A 141 4.70 10.94 16.98
CA ALA A 141 3.34 10.46 16.77
C ALA A 141 2.97 9.31 17.71
N ILE A 142 3.97 8.59 18.21
CA ILE A 142 3.78 7.46 19.13
C ILE A 142 3.62 8.00 20.55
N GLU A 143 2.43 7.81 21.12
CA GLU A 143 2.19 8.03 22.54
C GLU A 143 2.72 6.84 23.35
N CYS A 144 3.36 7.12 24.49
CA CYS A 144 3.83 6.06 25.36
C CYS A 144 2.64 5.37 26.07
N PRO A 145 2.64 4.02 26.14
CA PRO A 145 1.46 3.25 26.55
C PRO A 145 0.99 3.55 27.97
N VAL A 146 1.91 3.91 28.88
CA VAL A 146 1.59 4.28 30.27
C VAL A 146 2.35 5.57 30.63
N PRO A 147 1.70 6.76 30.52
CA PRO A 147 2.36 8.05 30.72
C PRO A 147 3.01 8.25 32.11
N LYS A 148 2.59 7.47 33.11
CA LYS A 148 3.15 7.51 34.46
C LYS A 148 4.44 6.72 34.62
N LEU A 149 4.66 5.72 33.76
CA LEU A 149 5.82 4.82 33.83
C LEU A 149 6.87 5.17 32.79
N PHE A 150 6.45 5.68 31.63
CA PHE A 150 7.31 6.00 30.52
C PHE A 150 7.42 7.51 30.33
N ARG A 151 8.63 7.94 29.99
CA ARG A 151 8.90 9.28 29.46
C ARG A 151 9.15 9.16 27.96
N GLN A 152 8.45 9.98 27.19
CA GLN A 152 8.71 10.10 25.76
C GLN A 152 10.03 10.85 25.53
N ASP A 153 10.92 10.24 24.76
CA ASP A 153 12.09 10.90 24.19
C ASP A 153 11.63 11.68 22.95
N LYS A 154 11.74 13.02 23.01
CA LYS A 154 11.28 13.91 21.94
C LYS A 154 12.17 13.88 20.70
N GLU A 155 13.43 13.48 20.85
CA GLU A 155 14.38 13.48 19.73
C GLU A 155 14.22 12.20 18.92
N ASN A 156 14.20 11.06 19.62
CA ASN A 156 14.12 9.73 19.00
C ASN A 156 12.69 9.16 18.90
N CYS A 157 11.68 9.87 19.39
CA CYS A 157 10.29 9.38 19.46
C CYS A 157 10.17 7.98 20.08
N GLY A 158 11.02 7.71 21.07
CA GLY A 158 11.04 6.47 21.85
C GLY A 158 10.37 6.65 23.19
N CYS A 159 10.07 5.54 23.87
CA CYS A 159 9.56 5.53 25.23
C CYS A 159 10.60 4.91 26.15
N THR A 160 11.05 5.67 27.14
CA THR A 160 12.05 5.22 28.10
C THR A 160 11.40 5.09 29.47
N CYS A 161 11.69 3.99 30.17
CA CYS A 161 11.16 3.81 31.50
C CYS A 161 11.72 4.86 32.48
N MET A 162 10.83 5.44 33.29
CA MET A 162 11.21 6.40 34.32
C MET A 162 11.68 5.72 35.61
N HIS A 163 11.37 4.44 35.78
CA HIS A 163 11.58 3.72 37.03
C HIS A 163 12.63 2.62 36.86
N THR A 164 13.71 2.72 37.63
CA THR A 164 14.74 1.68 37.71
C THR A 164 14.29 0.46 38.51
N THR A 165 13.29 0.61 39.37
CA THR A 165 12.68 -0.43 40.18
C THR A 165 11.15 -0.35 40.09
N ALA A 166 10.45 -1.45 40.39
CA ALA A 166 8.99 -1.49 40.36
C ALA A 166 8.37 -0.40 41.26
N PRO A 167 7.54 0.51 40.72
CA PRO A 167 6.88 1.52 41.54
C PRO A 167 5.78 0.92 42.44
N PRO A 168 5.38 1.63 43.51
CA PRO A 168 4.35 1.17 44.43
C PRO A 168 3.05 0.80 43.71
N GLY A 169 2.48 -0.36 44.02
CA GLY A 169 1.27 -0.89 43.36
C GLY A 169 1.52 -1.68 42.07
N SER A 170 2.78 -1.78 41.63
CA SER A 170 3.22 -2.65 40.52
C SER A 170 4.33 -3.60 40.93
N GLU A 171 4.33 -3.98 42.21
CA GLU A 171 5.29 -4.92 42.79
C GLU A 171 5.25 -6.25 42.03
N CYS A 172 6.42 -6.71 41.60
CA CYS A 172 6.55 -7.96 40.90
C CYS A 172 6.28 -9.15 41.83
N GLY A 173 5.69 -10.22 41.27
CA GLY A 173 5.53 -11.47 42.01
C GLY A 173 6.87 -12.09 42.42
N SER A 174 6.84 -13.08 43.32
CA SER A 174 8.03 -13.72 43.90
C SER A 174 9.03 -14.26 42.87
N ASP A 175 8.55 -14.66 41.69
CA ASP A 175 9.35 -15.25 40.60
C ASP A 175 9.62 -14.26 39.45
N GLN A 176 9.38 -12.96 39.67
CA GLN A 176 9.53 -11.90 38.68
C GLN A 176 10.51 -10.82 39.12
N SER A 177 11.22 -10.23 38.17
CA SER A 177 12.04 -9.03 38.35
C SER A 177 11.48 -7.89 37.52
N TRP A 178 11.62 -6.67 38.03
CA TRP A 178 11.33 -5.47 37.26
C TRP A 178 12.35 -5.28 36.14
N ASP A 179 11.87 -5.16 34.91
CA ASP A 179 12.66 -4.74 33.76
C ASP A 179 12.50 -3.23 33.55
N SER A 180 13.58 -2.49 33.80
CA SER A 180 13.63 -1.04 33.65
C SER A 180 13.75 -0.58 32.19
N GLN A 181 13.90 -1.47 31.22
CA GLN A 181 13.81 -1.12 29.80
C GLN A 181 12.37 -1.13 29.32
N GLU A 182 11.58 -2.12 29.77
CA GLU A 182 10.19 -2.32 29.34
C GLU A 182 9.14 -1.83 30.36
N CYS A 183 9.55 -1.29 31.51
CA CYS A 183 8.67 -0.95 32.64
C CYS A 183 7.66 -2.04 32.99
N ASN A 184 8.09 -3.30 33.00
CA ASN A 184 7.21 -4.41 33.31
C ASN A 184 7.91 -5.44 34.19
N CYS A 185 7.12 -6.26 34.88
CA CYS A 185 7.65 -7.41 35.60
C CYS A 185 7.87 -8.55 34.62
N LYS A 186 9.11 -9.00 34.47
CA LYS A 186 9.49 -10.17 33.68
C LYS A 186 9.80 -11.33 34.61
N CYS A 187 9.49 -12.54 34.16
CA CYS A 187 9.88 -13.74 34.89
C CYS A 187 11.41 -13.88 34.93
N ASN A 188 11.95 -14.30 36.07
CA ASN A 188 13.39 -14.53 36.27
C ASN A 188 13.94 -15.76 35.51
N LEU A 189 13.15 -16.35 34.61
CA LEU A 189 13.51 -17.52 33.84
C LEU A 189 14.08 -17.10 32.48
N ASP A 190 15.17 -17.74 32.08
CA ASP A 190 15.81 -17.48 30.79
C ASP A 190 14.91 -17.95 29.63
N LYS A 191 14.34 -16.98 28.91
CA LYS A 191 13.50 -17.21 27.73
C LYS A 191 14.31 -17.79 26.56
N ASN A 192 15.62 -17.56 26.51
CA ASN A 192 16.50 -18.00 25.42
C ASN A 192 16.98 -19.43 25.59
N ASN A 193 16.97 -19.96 26.82
CA ASN A 193 17.37 -21.33 27.12
C ASN A 193 16.24 -22.15 27.77
N PRO A 194 15.10 -22.34 27.09
CA PRO A 194 14.02 -23.15 27.62
C PRO A 194 14.40 -24.64 27.61
N PRO A 195 13.95 -25.42 28.59
CA PRO A 195 14.00 -26.88 28.51
C PRO A 195 13.33 -27.39 27.22
N SER A 196 13.90 -28.42 26.61
CA SER A 196 13.47 -28.94 25.30
C SER A 196 11.96 -29.12 25.17
N GLY A 197 11.35 -28.45 24.19
CA GLY A 197 9.92 -28.56 23.88
C GLY A 197 8.97 -27.71 24.75
N LYS A 198 9.50 -26.94 25.70
CA LYS A 198 8.72 -26.03 26.53
C LYS A 198 8.84 -24.58 26.05
N LYS A 199 7.81 -23.79 26.34
CA LYS A 199 7.79 -22.32 26.21
C LYS A 199 7.56 -21.72 27.59
N LEU A 200 8.15 -20.57 27.85
CA LEU A 200 7.87 -19.82 29.08
C LEU A 200 6.43 -19.26 29.00
N ASP A 201 5.62 -19.58 30.00
CA ASP A 201 4.35 -18.89 30.26
C ASP A 201 4.66 -17.66 31.12
N GLU A 202 4.59 -16.47 30.51
CA GLU A 202 4.94 -15.20 31.15
C GLU A 202 3.97 -14.82 32.28
N LYS A 203 2.74 -15.36 32.30
CA LYS A 203 1.76 -15.08 33.37
C LYS A 203 2.03 -15.92 34.61
N GLN A 204 2.39 -17.18 34.41
CA GLN A 204 2.65 -18.12 35.51
C GLN A 204 4.13 -18.20 35.90
N CYS A 205 5.02 -17.58 35.12
CA CYS A 205 6.47 -17.72 35.22
C CYS A 205 6.92 -19.18 35.31
N LYS A 206 6.38 -20.03 34.44
CA LYS A 206 6.68 -21.47 34.38
C LYS A 206 6.86 -21.94 32.95
N PHE A 207 7.71 -22.94 32.75
CA PHE A 207 7.86 -23.59 31.45
C PHE A 207 6.71 -24.56 31.20
N VAL A 208 5.87 -24.23 30.22
CA VAL A 208 4.70 -25.03 29.80
C VAL A 208 4.99 -25.62 28.43
N CYS A 209 4.55 -26.85 28.18
CA CYS A 209 4.72 -27.44 26.86
C CYS A 209 3.92 -26.64 25.81
N LYS A 210 4.54 -26.35 24.65
CA LYS A 210 3.80 -25.75 23.53
C LYS A 210 2.87 -26.83 22.95
N PRO A 211 1.54 -26.61 22.91
CA PRO A 211 0.63 -27.55 22.25
C PRO A 211 1.10 -27.78 20.82
N ARG A 212 1.17 -29.04 20.40
CA ARG A 212 1.47 -29.43 19.03
C ARG A 212 0.38 -30.36 18.55
N ASP A 213 -0.01 -30.17 17.29
CA ASP A 213 -0.82 -31.16 16.59
C ASP A 213 0.05 -32.38 16.33
N CYS A 214 -0.40 -33.51 16.85
CA CYS A 214 0.30 -34.76 16.74
C CYS A 214 -0.24 -35.52 15.53
N PRO A 215 0.61 -35.95 14.58
CA PRO A 215 0.15 -36.62 13.37
C PRO A 215 -0.48 -37.98 13.69
N GLY A 216 -1.52 -38.33 12.94
CA GLY A 216 -2.22 -39.60 13.04
C GLY A 216 -2.96 -39.79 14.37
N ARG A 217 -2.64 -40.87 15.09
CA ARG A 217 -3.31 -41.28 16.34
C ARG A 217 -2.49 -40.98 17.60
N LEU A 218 -1.53 -40.07 17.51
CA LEU A 218 -0.74 -39.64 18.65
C LEU A 218 -1.52 -38.57 19.43
N LYS A 219 -1.48 -38.60 20.78
CA LYS A 219 -2.00 -37.53 21.63
C LYS A 219 -0.85 -36.78 22.28
N PHE A 220 -0.99 -35.47 22.37
CA PHE A 220 -0.01 -34.63 23.05
C PHE A 220 -0.04 -34.89 24.55
N ASP A 221 1.09 -35.36 25.08
CA ASP A 221 1.29 -35.49 26.52
C ASP A 221 1.90 -34.19 27.07
N SER A 222 1.12 -33.51 27.92
CA SER A 222 1.50 -32.23 28.53
C SER A 222 2.61 -32.36 29.59
N THR A 223 2.98 -33.58 29.99
CA THR A 223 4.06 -33.81 30.96
C THR A 223 5.41 -33.98 30.27
N THR A 224 5.46 -34.81 29.22
CA THR A 224 6.68 -35.08 28.44
C THR A 224 6.89 -34.11 27.28
N CYS A 225 5.90 -33.26 26.98
CA CYS A 225 5.86 -32.37 25.83
C CYS A 225 6.06 -33.09 24.49
N ARG A 226 5.65 -34.36 24.39
CA ARG A 226 5.82 -35.21 23.21
C ARG A 226 4.49 -35.80 22.77
N CYS A 227 4.42 -36.09 21.48
CA CYS A 227 3.33 -36.86 20.90
C CYS A 227 3.56 -38.32 21.24
N ALA A 228 2.67 -38.91 22.02
CA ALA A 228 2.72 -40.32 22.38
C ALA A 228 1.55 -41.07 21.71
N PRO A 229 1.74 -42.33 21.28
CA PRO A 229 0.67 -43.09 20.67
C PRO A 229 -0.49 -43.27 21.64
N VAL A 230 -1.71 -42.96 21.16
CA VAL A 230 -2.91 -43.42 21.84
C VAL A 230 -2.94 -44.93 21.63
N VAL A 231 -2.77 -45.67 22.72
CA VAL A 231 -2.74 -47.13 22.71
C VAL A 231 -4.06 -47.64 22.10
N GLY A 232 -3.95 -48.23 20.91
CA GLY A 232 -5.07 -48.83 20.18
C GLY A 232 -5.45 -48.05 18.93
N TYR A 233 -4.83 -48.39 17.80
CA TYR A 233 -5.47 -48.66 16.49
C TYR A 233 -4.42 -48.70 15.37
N VAL A 234 -4.54 -49.71 14.51
CA VAL A 234 -3.79 -49.88 13.27
C VAL A 234 -4.70 -49.49 12.12
N VAL A 235 -4.28 -48.55 11.26
CA VAL A 235 -4.89 -48.33 9.93
C VAL A 235 -3.76 -48.12 8.92
N ASN A 236 -3.86 -48.86 7.82
CA ASN A 236 -3.04 -48.76 6.63
C ASN A 236 -3.62 -47.68 5.72
N GLU A 237 -2.81 -46.72 5.28
CA GLU A 237 -3.16 -45.78 4.20
C GLU A 237 -2.42 -46.19 2.93
N ALA A 238 -3.15 -46.25 1.82
CA ALA A 238 -2.62 -46.41 0.48
C ALA A 238 -2.65 -45.04 -0.22
N GLU A 239 -1.49 -44.68 -0.77
CA GLU A 239 -1.20 -43.41 -1.44
C GLU A 239 -1.74 -43.40 -2.89
N PRO A 240 -2.41 -42.33 -3.37
CA PRO A 240 -2.88 -42.25 -4.75
C PRO A 240 -1.87 -41.57 -5.68
N ASP A 241 -1.62 -42.24 -6.81
CA ASP A 241 -0.73 -41.87 -7.91
C ASP A 241 -1.10 -40.53 -8.58
N ASN A 242 -0.10 -39.67 -8.76
CA ASN A 242 -0.20 -38.22 -8.95
C ASN A 242 0.03 -37.77 -10.41
N THR A 243 -0.33 -38.60 -11.38
CA THR A 243 0.01 -38.38 -12.81
C THR A 243 -0.98 -37.50 -13.58
N GLN A 244 -2.14 -37.16 -13.02
CA GLN A 244 -3.19 -36.38 -13.71
C GLN A 244 -3.15 -34.87 -13.42
N GLN A 245 -2.52 -34.43 -12.33
CA GLN A 245 -2.49 -33.02 -11.91
C GLN A 245 -1.68 -32.11 -12.85
N GLY A 246 -0.62 -32.63 -13.48
CA GLY A 246 0.26 -31.82 -14.35
C GLY A 246 -0.40 -31.29 -15.62
N LYS A 247 -1.38 -32.01 -16.19
CA LYS A 247 -2.06 -31.59 -17.44
C LYS A 247 -3.04 -30.45 -17.21
N ILE A 248 -3.69 -30.44 -16.04
CA ILE A 248 -4.64 -29.40 -15.66
C ILE A 248 -3.90 -28.08 -15.41
N LEU A 249 -2.74 -28.14 -14.75
CA LEU A 249 -1.91 -26.97 -14.48
C LEU A 249 -1.46 -26.29 -15.78
N ALA A 250 -1.03 -27.05 -16.79
CA ALA A 250 -0.58 -26.50 -18.06
C ALA A 250 -1.70 -25.76 -18.84
N ALA A 251 -2.93 -26.29 -18.79
CA ALA A 251 -4.08 -25.66 -19.44
C ALA A 251 -4.47 -24.33 -18.77
N VAL A 252 -4.37 -24.26 -17.44
CA VAL A 252 -4.66 -23.04 -16.67
C VAL A 252 -3.68 -21.92 -17.03
N VAL A 253 -2.38 -22.22 -17.08
CA VAL A 253 -1.34 -21.23 -17.43
C VAL A 253 -1.52 -20.68 -18.84
N MET A 254 -1.89 -21.53 -19.80
CA MET A 254 -2.13 -21.08 -21.19
C MET A 254 -3.37 -20.20 -21.31
N GLY A 255 -4.43 -20.51 -20.56
CA GLY A 255 -5.65 -19.68 -20.50
C GLY A 255 -5.40 -18.30 -19.92
N GLU A 256 -4.61 -18.21 -18.85
CA GLU A 256 -4.23 -16.94 -18.22
C GLU A 256 -3.44 -16.03 -19.17
N PHE A 257 -2.50 -16.59 -19.92
CA PHE A 257 -1.71 -15.83 -20.89
C PHE A 257 -2.60 -15.18 -21.98
N VAL A 258 -3.53 -15.94 -22.55
CA VAL A 258 -4.47 -15.43 -23.57
C VAL A 258 -5.36 -14.33 -22.98
N PHE A 259 -5.84 -14.51 -21.75
CA PHE A 259 -6.67 -13.53 -21.06
C PHE A 259 -5.93 -12.21 -20.82
N LEU A 260 -4.68 -12.26 -20.37
CA LEU A 260 -3.84 -11.07 -20.19
C LEU A 260 -3.63 -10.33 -21.51
N CYS A 261 -3.35 -11.05 -22.61
CA CYS A 261 -3.23 -10.44 -23.94
C CYS A 261 -4.50 -9.66 -24.36
N LEU A 262 -5.69 -10.20 -24.07
CA LEU A 262 -6.96 -9.52 -24.35
C LEU A 262 -7.13 -8.25 -23.49
N ILE A 263 -6.81 -8.31 -22.20
CA ILE A 263 -6.84 -7.12 -21.32
C ILE A 263 -5.92 -6.03 -21.84
N PHE A 264 -4.68 -6.39 -22.22
CA PHE A 264 -3.73 -5.44 -22.77
C PHE A 264 -4.26 -4.76 -24.04
N ASP A 265 -4.87 -5.51 -24.94
CA ASP A 265 -5.43 -4.95 -26.18
C ASP A 265 -6.63 -4.03 -25.90
N VAL A 266 -7.45 -4.34 -24.89
CA VAL A 266 -8.53 -3.44 -24.43
C VAL A 266 -7.98 -2.13 -23.84
N ILE A 267 -6.92 -2.19 -23.02
CA ILE A 267 -6.27 -1.00 -22.46
C ILE A 267 -5.63 -0.14 -23.58
N LEU A 268 -5.02 -0.77 -24.57
CA LEU A 268 -4.45 -0.04 -25.71
C LEU A 268 -5.55 0.53 -26.62
N TYR A 269 -6.70 -0.15 -26.73
CA TYR A 269 -7.86 0.35 -27.44
C TYR A 269 -8.43 1.62 -26.79
N THR A 270 -8.56 1.66 -25.46
CA THR A 270 -9.04 2.87 -24.75
C THR A 270 -8.08 4.04 -24.90
N LYS A 271 -6.77 3.77 -24.95
CA LYS A 271 -5.72 4.76 -25.27
C LYS A 271 -5.56 5.07 -26.76
N LYS A 272 -6.51 4.65 -27.62
CA LYS A 272 -6.52 4.96 -29.05
C LYS A 272 -5.29 4.45 -29.83
N THR A 273 -4.52 3.49 -29.29
CA THR A 273 -3.22 3.05 -29.84
C THR A 273 -3.07 1.52 -29.97
N GLY A 274 -4.18 0.77 -29.91
CA GLY A 274 -4.17 -0.71 -29.95
C GLY A 274 -4.24 -1.38 -31.33
N LEU A 275 -3.91 -2.68 -31.34
CA LEU A 275 -3.87 -3.54 -32.53
C LEU A 275 -5.26 -3.74 -33.13
N MET A 276 -6.28 -3.87 -32.28
CA MET A 276 -7.68 -3.90 -32.72
C MET A 276 -8.11 -2.62 -33.44
N ARG A 277 -7.58 -1.44 -33.07
CA ARG A 277 -7.84 -0.21 -33.81
C ARG A 277 -7.19 -0.27 -35.20
N TYR A 278 -5.98 -0.80 -35.30
CA TYR A 278 -5.29 -0.99 -36.58
C TYR A 278 -6.04 -1.96 -37.50
N VAL A 279 -6.51 -3.09 -36.97
CA VAL A 279 -7.31 -4.07 -37.72
C VAL A 279 -8.66 -3.46 -38.13
N TRP A 280 -9.36 -2.78 -37.22
CA TRP A 280 -10.62 -2.12 -37.52
C TRP A 280 -10.47 -1.06 -38.63
N PHE A 281 -9.47 -0.18 -38.53
CA PHE A 281 -9.26 0.88 -39.52
C PHE A 281 -8.82 0.33 -40.89
N ASN A 282 -7.95 -0.69 -40.91
CA ASN A 282 -7.43 -1.22 -42.18
C ASN A 282 -8.35 -2.23 -42.85
N VAL A 283 -9.12 -3.00 -42.09
CA VAL A 283 -9.99 -4.05 -42.64
C VAL A 283 -11.41 -3.54 -42.88
N LEU A 284 -11.99 -2.76 -41.95
CA LEU A 284 -13.40 -2.34 -42.06
C LEU A 284 -13.58 -1.00 -42.80
N CYS A 285 -12.63 -0.06 -42.71
CA CYS A 285 -12.78 1.24 -43.39
C CYS A 285 -12.26 1.25 -44.84
N LYS A 286 -11.38 0.30 -45.23
CA LYS A 286 -10.83 0.25 -46.60
C LYS A 286 -11.80 -0.34 -47.64
N SER A 287 -12.90 -0.95 -47.20
CA SER A 287 -13.91 -1.53 -48.11
C SER A 287 -14.95 -0.52 -48.64
N ARG A 288 -14.78 0.79 -48.39
CA ARG A 288 -15.71 1.83 -48.86
C ARG A 288 -15.06 2.86 -49.80
N GLY A 289 -14.06 2.44 -50.56
CA GLY A 289 -13.55 3.21 -51.70
C GLY A 289 -14.44 3.03 -52.92
N ASN A 290 -15.38 3.96 -53.12
CA ASN A 290 -16.07 4.13 -54.40
C ASN A 290 -15.06 4.68 -55.42
N PRO A 291 -14.87 4.04 -56.59
CA PRO A 291 -14.07 4.61 -57.66
C PRO A 291 -14.95 5.54 -58.49
N GLY A 292 -14.80 6.85 -58.27
CA GLY A 292 -15.47 7.87 -59.06
C GLY A 292 -15.83 9.07 -58.22
N ASP A 293 -14.89 10.01 -58.08
CA ASP A 293 -15.09 11.29 -58.74
C ASP A 293 -13.81 12.12 -58.66
N GLU A 294 -13.34 12.42 -59.86
CA GLU A 294 -12.32 13.38 -60.22
C GLU A 294 -13.02 14.73 -60.35
N SER A 295 -12.60 15.74 -59.58
CA SER A 295 -12.43 17.14 -60.00
C SER A 295 -12.61 18.16 -58.88
N ALA A 296 -11.91 19.28 -59.10
CA ALA A 296 -12.08 20.61 -58.52
C ALA A 296 -11.57 20.82 -57.10
N GLY A 297 -10.44 21.54 -57.05
CA GLY A 297 -9.89 22.09 -55.83
C GLY A 297 -10.57 23.38 -55.38
N THR A 298 -10.43 23.67 -54.10
CA THR A 298 -10.67 25.00 -53.55
C THR A 298 -9.72 25.23 -52.36
N SER A 299 -9.20 26.45 -52.33
CA SER A 299 -8.29 27.10 -51.37
C SER A 299 -8.59 26.83 -49.88
N PRO A 300 -7.57 26.78 -48.99
CA PRO A 300 -7.81 26.75 -47.55
C PRO A 300 -8.00 28.17 -47.00
N GLU A 301 -9.25 28.56 -46.81
CA GLU A 301 -9.64 29.70 -45.97
C GLU A 301 -9.99 29.19 -44.56
N SER A 302 -9.19 29.63 -43.59
CA SER A 302 -9.57 29.98 -42.21
C SER A 302 -10.86 29.39 -41.63
N MET A 303 -10.73 28.46 -40.67
CA MET A 303 -11.70 28.27 -39.57
C MET A 303 -10.91 28.13 -38.27
N HIS A 304 -10.80 29.19 -37.46
CA HIS A 304 -11.78 29.65 -36.46
C HIS A 304 -12.04 28.61 -35.36
N LEU A 305 -11.43 28.86 -34.20
CA LEU A 305 -11.68 28.19 -32.92
C LEU A 305 -13.19 28.06 -32.66
N LYS A 306 -13.64 26.84 -32.41
CA LYS A 306 -14.88 26.56 -31.66
C LYS A 306 -14.50 26.14 -30.24
N ASN A 307 -14.93 26.95 -29.29
CA ASN A 307 -15.08 26.57 -27.89
C ASN A 307 -16.05 25.39 -27.79
N VAL A 308 -15.68 24.39 -27.00
CA VAL A 308 -16.58 23.35 -26.50
C VAL A 308 -16.41 23.34 -24.99
N ASP A 309 -17.37 23.95 -24.32
CA ASP A 309 -17.79 23.57 -22.98
C ASP A 309 -18.57 22.25 -23.11
N GLU A 310 -18.15 21.19 -22.43
CA GLU A 310 -19.06 20.21 -21.80
C GLU A 310 -18.27 19.18 -20.97
N GLU A 311 -18.37 19.36 -19.65
CA GLU A 311 -18.82 18.33 -18.70
C GLU A 311 -18.27 16.91 -18.84
N ASN A 312 -17.38 16.53 -17.91
CA ASN A 312 -17.31 15.15 -17.42
C ASN A 312 -16.95 15.17 -15.92
N VAL A 313 -18.00 15.02 -15.11
CA VAL A 313 -17.94 14.76 -13.67
C VAL A 313 -17.51 13.31 -13.46
N PRO A 314 -16.36 13.02 -12.82
CA PRO A 314 -16.05 11.69 -12.36
C PRO A 314 -16.84 11.36 -11.08
N PRO A 315 -17.15 10.07 -10.82
CA PRO A 315 -17.97 9.65 -9.70
C PRO A 315 -17.26 9.91 -8.37
N GLN A 316 -18.06 10.32 -7.38
CA GLN A 316 -17.66 10.48 -5.99
C GLN A 316 -17.29 9.12 -5.38
N ASP A 317 -15.99 8.87 -5.23
CA ASP A 317 -15.49 7.82 -4.36
C ASP A 317 -15.13 8.40 -2.97
N THR A 318 -15.90 7.91 -1.99
CA THR A 318 -15.56 7.70 -0.57
C THR A 318 -14.39 8.52 0.01
N MET A 319 -14.72 9.59 0.73
CA MET A 319 -13.77 10.25 1.63
C MET A 319 -13.47 9.34 2.83
N VAL A 320 -12.26 8.78 2.87
CA VAL A 320 -11.66 8.23 4.08
C VAL A 320 -11.16 9.40 4.94
N ASN A 321 -11.73 9.58 6.13
CA ASN A 321 -11.25 10.53 7.12
C ASN A 321 -9.86 10.10 7.62
N ARG A 322 -8.82 10.88 7.29
CA ARG A 322 -7.41 10.57 7.57
C ARG A 322 -6.91 11.06 8.94
N ASN A 323 -7.80 11.50 9.83
CA ASN A 323 -7.40 12.04 11.14
C ASN A 323 -7.53 11.10 12.33
N GLY A 324 -7.89 9.82 12.18
CA GLY A 324 -7.67 8.80 13.22
C GLY A 324 -8.16 9.10 14.65
N HIS A 325 -9.01 10.10 14.86
CA HIS A 325 -9.52 10.49 16.16
C HIS A 325 -11.01 10.16 16.22
N THR A 326 -11.31 9.06 16.91
CA THR A 326 -12.65 8.79 17.43
C THR A 326 -12.96 9.84 18.49
N LEU A 327 -13.69 10.90 18.13
CA LEU A 327 -14.34 11.74 19.12
C LEU A 327 -15.53 10.95 19.68
N LEU A 328 -15.33 10.37 20.88
CA LEU A 328 -16.44 9.87 21.68
C LEU A 328 -17.39 11.04 21.98
N ALA A 329 -18.58 10.98 21.41
CA ALA A 329 -19.67 11.90 21.73
C ALA A 329 -20.00 11.76 23.23
N GLN A 330 -19.79 12.84 23.99
CA GLN A 330 -20.34 12.95 25.34
C GLN A 330 -21.88 13.11 25.24
N PRO A 331 -22.67 12.36 26.01
CA PRO A 331 -24.10 12.59 26.08
C PRO A 331 -24.36 13.93 26.79
N VAL A 332 -25.03 14.83 26.09
CA VAL A 332 -25.62 16.04 26.69
C VAL A 332 -26.77 15.58 27.59
N ALA A 333 -26.58 15.75 28.89
CA ALA A 333 -27.67 15.61 29.85
C ALA A 333 -28.58 16.85 29.75
N SER A 334 -29.79 16.66 29.24
CA SER A 334 -30.87 17.64 29.39
C SER A 334 -31.37 17.64 30.83
N LYS A 335 -31.42 18.83 31.43
CA LYS A 335 -32.37 19.20 32.48
C LYS A 335 -33.45 20.07 31.85
#